data_AF-A0A965E3F9-F1
#
_entry.id   AF-A0A965E3F9-F1
#
_cell.length_a   1.000
_cell.length_b   1.000
_cell.length_c   1.000
_cell.angle_alpha   90.00
_cell.angle_beta   90.00
_cell.angle_gamma   90.00
#
_symmetry.space_group_name_H-M   'P 1'
#
loop_
_entity.id
_entity.type
_entity.pdbx_description
1 polymer ?
#
loop_
_entity_poly.entity_id
_entity_poly.type
_entity_poly.pdbx_seq_one_letter_code
_entity_poly.pdbx_strand_id
1 'polypeptide(L)'
;DGDQITVTLTGVPATQGVYVQQCYQPVIGQRAATGLKCNGSLQQTDVMIWASMDGSRGSQPASAPLTFTVREKVTVGSTGYECGAWNCFLFVYRDHRGLSDTALDTVVPLVFLAQQELKMRSFGLAKNGASVRVGASMDLRSDSMVTEQGVDVRVKSTTPNVCTVARGKVTTTVRFAARGTCTLRLTAKGDAVFKPLVTEVSYKVG
;
A
#
# COMPACT_ATOMS: atom_id res chain seq x y z
N ASP A 1 5.01 -3.71 -3.75
CA ASP A 1 4.56 -3.23 -5.07
C ASP A 1 5.47 -3.80 -6.14
N GLY A 2 4.94 -4.34 -7.23
CA GLY A 2 5.76 -4.93 -8.29
C GLY A 2 6.26 -6.36 -8.01
N ASP A 3 5.86 -6.97 -6.90
CA ASP A 3 6.19 -8.36 -6.59
C ASP A 3 5.54 -9.31 -7.60
N GLN A 4 6.23 -10.39 -7.94
CA GLN A 4 5.72 -11.43 -8.83
C GLN A 4 5.24 -12.62 -8.01
N ILE A 5 4.01 -13.05 -8.27
CA ILE A 5 3.42 -14.25 -7.69
C ILE A 5 3.22 -15.30 -8.78
N THR A 6 3.22 -16.57 -8.37
CA THR A 6 2.86 -17.68 -9.24
C THR A 6 1.37 -17.99 -9.09
N VAL A 7 0.65 -18.00 -10.20
CA VAL A 7 -0.77 -18.37 -10.27
C VAL A 7 -0.88 -19.72 -10.97
N THR A 8 -1.58 -20.67 -10.36
CA THR A 8 -1.90 -21.96 -10.98
C THR A 8 -3.41 -22.05 -11.18
N LEU A 9 -3.82 -22.32 -12.41
CA LEU A 9 -5.22 -22.48 -12.78
C LEU A 9 -5.58 -23.96 -12.78
N THR A 10 -6.79 -24.27 -12.34
CA THR A 10 -7.38 -25.62 -12.42
C THR A 10 -8.84 -25.50 -12.84
N GLY A 11 -9.40 -26.55 -13.44
CA GLY A 11 -10.80 -26.58 -13.83
C GLY A 11 -11.17 -25.73 -15.04
N VAL A 12 -10.22 -25.14 -15.76
CA VAL A 12 -10.47 -24.45 -17.03
C VAL A 12 -10.78 -25.50 -18.11
N PRO A 13 -11.94 -25.46 -18.78
CA PRO A 13 -12.27 -26.44 -19.82
C PRO A 13 -11.35 -26.35 -21.05
N ALA A 14 -11.16 -27.47 -21.75
CA ALA A 14 -10.16 -27.64 -22.80
C ALA A 14 -10.23 -26.63 -23.97
N THR A 15 -11.41 -26.10 -24.28
CA THR A 15 -11.63 -25.15 -25.38
C THR A 15 -11.83 -23.71 -24.92
N GLN A 16 -11.50 -23.41 -23.66
CA GLN A 16 -11.86 -22.16 -23.01
C GLN A 16 -10.64 -21.45 -22.44
N GLY A 17 -10.86 -20.17 -22.12
CA GLY A 17 -9.90 -19.34 -21.42
C GLY A 17 -10.53 -18.50 -20.33
N VAL A 18 -9.66 -17.93 -19.50
CA VAL A 18 -10.00 -17.03 -18.40
C VAL A 18 -9.12 -15.79 -18.46
N TYR A 19 -9.65 -14.69 -17.95
CA TYR A 19 -8.85 -13.54 -17.55
C TYR A 19 -8.48 -13.66 -16.09
N VAL A 20 -7.23 -13.34 -15.78
CA VAL A 20 -6.68 -13.24 -14.44
C VAL A 20 -6.24 -11.79 -14.25
N GLN A 21 -6.89 -11.07 -13.34
CA GLN A 21 -6.60 -9.67 -13.09
C GLN A 21 -6.63 -9.35 -11.61
N GLN A 22 -5.83 -8.38 -11.20
CA GLN A 22 -5.95 -7.81 -9.87
C GLN A 22 -7.06 -6.76 -9.87
N CYS A 23 -8.05 -6.91 -8.99
CA CYS A 23 -9.23 -6.08 -8.92
C CYS A 23 -9.50 -5.54 -7.52
N TYR A 24 -10.11 -4.36 -7.44
CA TYR A 24 -10.53 -3.73 -6.20
C TYR A 24 -11.96 -4.15 -5.87
N GLN A 25 -12.14 -4.88 -4.76
CA GLN A 25 -13.41 -5.38 -4.24
C GLN A 25 -14.33 -5.97 -5.34
N PRO A 26 -13.86 -6.94 -6.15
CA PRO A 26 -14.67 -7.54 -7.19
C PRO A 26 -15.81 -8.38 -6.58
N VAL A 27 -16.91 -8.48 -7.31
CA VAL A 27 -18.03 -9.37 -6.98
C VAL A 27 -18.19 -10.40 -8.09
N ILE A 28 -18.58 -11.62 -7.73
CA ILE A 28 -18.92 -12.67 -8.70
C ILE A 28 -19.96 -12.12 -9.70
N GLY A 29 -19.75 -12.39 -10.99
CA GLY A 29 -20.57 -11.90 -12.09
C GLY A 29 -20.24 -10.48 -12.56
N GLN A 30 -19.39 -9.75 -11.85
CA GLN A 30 -18.98 -8.42 -12.26
C GLN A 30 -18.03 -8.49 -13.47
N ARG A 31 -18.20 -7.57 -14.43
CA ARG A 31 -17.38 -7.42 -15.63
C ARG A 31 -17.02 -5.96 -15.85
N ALA A 32 -16.12 -5.68 -16.79
CA ALA A 32 -15.72 -4.30 -17.11
C ALA A 32 -16.93 -3.38 -17.38
N ALA A 33 -17.93 -3.87 -18.13
CA ALA A 33 -19.15 -3.14 -18.44
C ALA A 33 -20.04 -2.85 -17.21
N THR A 34 -19.90 -3.62 -16.13
CA THR A 34 -20.69 -3.46 -14.89
C THR A 34 -19.86 -2.84 -13.76
N GLY A 35 -18.79 -2.09 -14.11
CA GLY A 35 -17.99 -1.34 -13.15
C GLY A 35 -16.92 -2.15 -12.41
N LEU A 36 -16.50 -3.30 -12.95
CA LEU A 36 -15.34 -4.02 -12.43
C LEU A 36 -14.09 -3.13 -12.50
N LYS A 37 -13.39 -2.99 -11.38
CA LYS A 37 -12.20 -2.15 -11.24
C LYS A 37 -10.97 -3.02 -11.16
N CYS A 38 -10.25 -3.17 -12.26
CA CYS A 38 -9.04 -4.00 -12.29
C CYS A 38 -7.86 -3.26 -12.90
N ASN A 39 -6.67 -3.70 -12.53
CA ASN A 39 -5.43 -3.31 -13.18
C ASN A 39 -5.27 -4.00 -14.53
N GLY A 40 -4.47 -3.34 -15.38
CA GLY A 40 -3.96 -3.90 -16.61
C GLY A 40 -4.85 -3.67 -17.82
N SER A 41 -4.26 -3.91 -18.97
CA SER A 41 -4.90 -3.93 -20.28
C SER A 41 -4.35 -5.12 -21.07
N LEU A 42 -4.89 -5.37 -22.25
CA LEU A 42 -4.40 -6.41 -23.15
C LEU A 42 -2.92 -6.23 -23.57
N GLN A 43 -2.34 -5.04 -23.38
CA GLN A 43 -0.91 -4.80 -23.63
C GLN A 43 -0.01 -5.11 -22.42
N GLN A 44 -0.59 -5.25 -21.22
CA GLN A 44 0.13 -5.42 -19.98
C GLN A 44 -0.05 -6.86 -19.45
N THR A 45 0.61 -7.79 -20.14
CA THR A 45 0.42 -9.24 -19.96
C THR A 45 0.97 -9.79 -18.64
N ASP A 46 1.59 -8.96 -17.80
CA ASP A 46 2.06 -9.32 -16.46
C ASP A 46 1.08 -8.93 -15.34
N VAL A 47 0.17 -7.97 -15.58
CA VAL A 47 -0.85 -7.48 -14.62
C VAL A 47 -2.29 -7.79 -15.06
N MET A 48 -2.46 -8.22 -16.31
CA MET A 48 -3.70 -8.74 -16.87
C MET A 48 -3.35 -9.91 -17.79
N ILE A 49 -3.64 -11.13 -17.34
CA ILE A 49 -3.32 -12.34 -18.09
C ILE A 49 -4.58 -12.87 -18.73
N TRP A 50 -4.52 -13.12 -20.03
CA TRP A 50 -5.45 -14.03 -20.71
C TRP A 50 -4.80 -15.40 -20.81
N ALA A 51 -5.40 -16.40 -20.17
CA ALA A 51 -4.91 -17.77 -20.21
C ALA A 51 -5.93 -18.70 -20.86
N SER A 52 -5.50 -19.59 -21.75
CA SER A 52 -6.38 -20.54 -22.44
C SER A 52 -5.84 -21.96 -22.43
N MET A 53 -6.74 -22.94 -22.52
CA MET A 53 -6.38 -24.36 -22.65
C MET A 53 -6.12 -24.78 -24.11
N ASP A 54 -6.65 -24.02 -25.07
CA ASP A 54 -6.57 -24.32 -26.51
C ASP A 54 -5.39 -23.64 -27.22
N GLY A 55 -4.51 -22.96 -26.49
CA GLY A 55 -3.31 -22.33 -27.05
C GLY A 55 -3.62 -21.13 -27.95
N SER A 56 -4.71 -20.42 -27.67
CA SER A 56 -5.15 -19.29 -28.47
C SER A 56 -4.09 -18.21 -28.63
N ARG A 57 -3.98 -17.65 -29.84
CA ARG A 57 -2.94 -16.66 -30.17
C ARG A 57 -3.03 -15.44 -29.24
N GLY A 58 -1.93 -15.14 -28.58
CA GLY A 58 -1.83 -14.02 -27.62
C GLY A 58 -2.26 -14.37 -26.20
N SER A 59 -2.75 -15.58 -25.96
CA SER A 59 -2.97 -16.11 -24.61
C SER A 59 -1.74 -16.83 -24.08
N GLN A 60 -1.66 -16.93 -22.76
CA GLN A 60 -0.74 -17.80 -22.05
C GLN A 60 -1.38 -19.19 -21.84
N PRO A 61 -0.60 -20.27 -21.69
CA PRO A 61 -1.15 -21.60 -21.44
C PRO A 61 -1.77 -21.69 -20.03
N ALA A 62 -3.08 -21.94 -19.93
CA ALA A 62 -3.77 -22.10 -18.65
C ALA A 62 -3.35 -23.36 -17.88
N SER A 63 -2.72 -24.32 -18.54
CA SER A 63 -2.18 -25.55 -17.93
C SER A 63 -0.81 -25.37 -17.29
N ALA A 64 -0.17 -24.20 -17.42
CA ALA A 64 1.14 -23.92 -16.86
C ALA A 64 1.07 -22.87 -15.75
N PRO A 65 2.05 -22.82 -14.84
CA PRO A 65 2.17 -21.72 -13.89
C PRO A 65 2.30 -20.37 -14.61
N LEU A 66 1.52 -19.39 -14.17
CA LEU A 66 1.51 -18.03 -14.70
C LEU A 66 2.24 -17.11 -13.73
N THR A 67 3.11 -16.24 -14.25
CA THR A 67 3.74 -15.19 -13.44
C THR A 67 2.86 -13.94 -13.50
N PHE A 68 2.33 -13.54 -12.36
CA PHE A 68 1.47 -12.36 -12.24
C PHE A 68 2.16 -11.32 -11.35
N THR A 69 2.33 -10.10 -11.84
CA THR A 69 2.90 -9.00 -11.07
C THR A 69 1.79 -8.28 -10.31
N VAL A 70 1.87 -8.24 -8.98
CA VAL A 70 0.89 -7.52 -8.16
C VAL A 70 1.26 -6.04 -8.03
N ARG A 71 0.26 -5.18 -7.78
CA ARG A 71 0.43 -3.74 -7.53
C ARG A 71 -0.21 -3.36 -6.22
N GLU A 72 0.34 -2.40 -5.49
CA GLU A 72 -0.28 -1.95 -4.23
C GLU A 72 -1.57 -1.15 -4.41
N LYS A 73 -1.86 -0.76 -5.64
CA LYS A 73 -3.01 0.04 -6.02
C LYS A 73 -3.62 -0.49 -7.30
N VAL A 74 -4.95 -0.49 -7.37
CA VAL A 74 -5.68 -0.67 -8.62
C VAL A 74 -5.93 0.70 -9.26
N THR A 75 -5.57 0.87 -10.52
CA THR A 75 -5.76 2.14 -11.24
C THR A 75 -6.72 1.95 -12.40
N VAL A 76 -7.83 2.71 -12.38
CA VAL A 76 -8.83 2.72 -13.45
C VAL A 76 -8.94 4.15 -13.97
N GLY A 77 -8.53 4.38 -15.23
CA GLY A 77 -8.35 5.72 -15.75
C GLY A 77 -7.33 6.50 -14.92
N SER A 78 -7.72 7.67 -14.40
CA SER A 78 -6.91 8.49 -13.48
C SER A 78 -7.14 8.16 -12.01
N THR A 79 -8.10 7.28 -11.69
CA THR A 79 -8.49 7.01 -10.30
C THR A 79 -7.70 5.82 -9.75
N GLY A 80 -7.04 6.04 -8.60
CA GLY A 80 -6.34 5.00 -7.86
C GLY A 80 -7.15 4.49 -6.66
N TYR A 81 -7.15 3.18 -6.45
CA TYR A 81 -7.79 2.48 -5.35
C TYR A 81 -6.76 1.67 -4.57
N GLU A 82 -6.49 2.06 -3.33
CA GLU A 82 -5.48 1.43 -2.48
C GLU A 82 -5.91 0.03 -2.04
N CYS A 83 -5.02 -0.95 -2.23
CA CYS A 83 -5.32 -2.34 -1.89
C CYS A 83 -5.40 -2.57 -0.39
N GLY A 84 -4.38 -2.12 0.34
CA GLY A 84 -4.23 -2.43 1.76
C GLY A 84 -4.40 -3.93 2.05
N ALA A 85 -4.81 -4.24 3.27
CA ALA A 85 -4.94 -5.63 3.71
C ALA A 85 -6.16 -6.36 3.11
N TRP A 86 -7.18 -5.63 2.63
CA TRP A 86 -8.52 -6.21 2.43
C TRP A 86 -9.25 -5.81 1.16
N ASN A 87 -8.71 -4.90 0.34
CA ASN A 87 -9.49 -4.36 -0.77
C ASN A 87 -9.12 -4.92 -2.14
N CYS A 88 -7.96 -5.56 -2.29
CA CYS A 88 -7.54 -6.12 -3.59
C CYS A 88 -7.59 -7.64 -3.60
N PHE A 89 -7.92 -8.16 -4.78
CA PHE A 89 -8.12 -9.57 -5.02
C PHE A 89 -7.58 -9.92 -6.40
N LEU A 90 -7.07 -11.13 -6.56
CA LEU A 90 -6.95 -11.73 -7.87
C LEU A 90 -8.34 -12.24 -8.25
N PHE A 91 -8.90 -11.68 -9.31
CA PHE A 91 -10.17 -12.10 -9.87
C PHE A 91 -9.90 -12.89 -11.15
N VAL A 92 -10.35 -14.13 -11.14
CA VAL A 92 -10.35 -15.00 -12.30
C VAL A 92 -11.78 -15.07 -12.81
N TYR A 93 -11.99 -14.81 -14.08
CA TYR A 93 -13.31 -14.90 -14.70
C TYR A 93 -13.19 -15.35 -16.15
N ARG A 94 -14.27 -15.86 -16.72
CA ARG A 94 -14.26 -16.37 -18.10
C ARG A 94 -13.85 -15.29 -19.10
N ASP A 95 -13.10 -15.68 -20.12
CA ASP A 95 -12.65 -14.76 -21.16
C ASP A 95 -13.80 -14.27 -22.08
N HIS A 96 -13.43 -13.47 -23.09
CA HIS A 96 -14.35 -12.87 -24.06
C HIS A 96 -15.28 -13.86 -24.77
N ARG A 97 -15.01 -15.18 -24.73
CA ARG A 97 -15.80 -16.22 -25.39
C ARG A 97 -17.04 -16.65 -24.61
N GLY A 98 -17.17 -16.21 -23.36
CA GLY A 98 -18.36 -16.50 -22.56
C GLY A 98 -18.52 -15.55 -21.38
N LEU A 99 -18.32 -14.25 -21.58
CA LEU A 99 -18.30 -13.25 -20.50
C LEU A 99 -19.51 -13.30 -19.55
N SER A 100 -20.67 -13.79 -20.00
CA SER A 100 -21.87 -13.93 -19.16
C SER A 100 -21.86 -15.14 -18.24
N ASP A 101 -21.00 -16.13 -18.48
CA ASP A 101 -20.88 -17.32 -17.63
C ASP A 101 -19.95 -17.01 -16.45
N THR A 102 -20.50 -17.15 -15.24
CA THR A 102 -19.85 -16.85 -13.97
C THR A 102 -19.39 -18.11 -13.24
N ALA A 103 -19.53 -19.31 -13.83
CA ALA A 103 -19.18 -20.57 -13.19
C ALA A 103 -17.68 -20.71 -12.89
N LEU A 104 -16.83 -19.93 -13.58
CA LEU A 104 -15.38 -19.90 -13.36
C LEU A 104 -14.94 -18.69 -12.51
N ASP A 105 -15.88 -17.85 -12.07
CA ASP A 105 -15.54 -16.66 -11.31
C ASP A 105 -14.93 -17.07 -9.96
N THR A 106 -13.70 -16.64 -9.71
CA THR A 106 -12.96 -16.97 -8.49
C THR A 106 -12.32 -15.70 -7.93
N VAL A 107 -12.55 -15.43 -6.65
CA VAL A 107 -12.00 -14.27 -5.95
C VAL A 107 -10.97 -14.76 -4.93
N VAL A 108 -9.70 -14.41 -5.14
CA VAL A 108 -8.60 -14.77 -4.23
C VAL A 108 -8.08 -13.50 -3.53
N PRO A 109 -8.06 -13.42 -2.20
CA PRO A 109 -7.60 -12.23 -1.50
C PRO A 109 -6.10 -11.97 -1.72
N LEU A 110 -5.76 -10.71 -1.99
CA LEU A 110 -4.38 -10.22 -2.00
C LEU A 110 -4.18 -9.29 -0.82
N VAL A 111 -3.33 -9.69 0.11
CA VAL A 111 -3.02 -8.92 1.31
C VAL A 111 -1.77 -8.10 1.06
N PHE A 112 -1.92 -6.77 1.10
CA PHE A 112 -0.80 -5.85 1.11
C PHE A 112 -0.67 -5.23 2.50
N LEU A 113 0.58 -5.02 2.93
CA LEU A 113 0.83 -4.28 4.15
C LEU A 113 0.24 -2.86 4.01
N ALA A 114 -0.66 -2.51 4.92
CA ALA A 114 -1.31 -1.21 4.98
C ALA A 114 -0.33 -0.13 5.47
N GLN A 115 -0.55 1.12 5.07
CA GLN A 115 0.23 2.24 5.61
C GLN A 115 -0.21 2.55 7.04
N GLN A 116 0.72 3.06 7.86
CA GLN A 116 0.41 3.59 9.18
C GLN A 116 0.25 5.11 9.13
N GLU A 117 -0.57 5.65 10.01
CA GLU A 117 -0.87 7.08 10.06
C GLU A 117 -0.38 7.72 11.37
N LEU A 118 -0.04 9.00 11.31
CA LEU A 118 0.38 9.79 12.47
C LEU A 118 -0.46 11.04 12.64
N LYS A 119 -0.97 11.24 13.85
CA LYS A 119 -1.47 12.54 14.30
C LYS A 119 -0.39 13.27 15.08
N MET A 120 0.53 13.97 14.40
CA MET A 120 1.65 14.68 15.05
C MET A 120 1.25 15.53 16.27
N ARG A 121 0.09 16.19 16.20
CA ARG A 121 -0.44 17.02 17.29
C ARG A 121 -0.84 16.23 18.54
N SER A 122 -1.22 14.96 18.41
CA SER A 122 -1.67 14.14 19.54
C SER A 122 -0.56 13.90 20.56
N PHE A 123 0.70 13.85 20.11
CA PHE A 123 1.87 13.69 20.96
C PHE A 123 2.76 14.94 21.05
N GLY A 124 2.21 16.12 20.79
CA GLY A 124 2.86 17.39 21.13
C GLY A 124 3.78 18.00 20.06
N LEU A 125 3.87 17.41 18.86
CA LEU A 125 4.56 18.08 17.74
C LEU A 125 3.68 19.14 17.10
N ALA A 126 4.30 20.26 16.73
CA ALA A 126 3.66 21.28 15.91
C ALA A 126 3.50 20.81 14.45
N LYS A 127 2.79 21.59 13.64
CA LYS A 127 2.67 21.30 12.20
C LYS A 127 4.06 21.30 11.53
N ASN A 128 4.22 20.47 10.51
CA ASN A 128 5.40 20.52 9.66
C ASN A 128 5.60 21.93 9.07
N GLY A 129 6.84 22.41 9.06
CA GLY A 129 7.23 23.74 8.60
C GLY A 129 6.96 24.87 9.59
N ALA A 130 6.52 24.58 10.82
CA ALA A 130 6.29 25.62 11.82
C ALA A 130 7.58 26.36 12.21
N SER A 131 7.44 27.64 12.53
CA SER A 131 8.51 28.44 13.11
C SER A 131 8.58 28.23 14.61
N VAL A 132 9.79 28.06 15.13
CA VAL A 132 10.08 27.84 16.55
C VAL A 132 11.22 28.73 16.98
N ARG A 133 11.19 29.18 18.23
CA ARG A 133 12.23 30.09 18.76
C ARG A 133 13.46 29.28 19.16
N VAL A 134 14.65 29.84 18.93
CA VAL A 134 15.88 29.29 19.53
C VAL A 134 15.74 29.22 21.05
N GLY A 135 16.16 28.10 21.64
CA GLY A 135 16.04 27.80 23.07
C GLY A 135 14.71 27.19 23.48
N ALA A 136 13.69 27.20 22.61
CA ALA A 136 12.41 26.54 22.89
C ALA A 136 12.57 25.02 22.95
N SER A 137 11.55 24.34 23.49
CA SER A 137 11.45 22.89 23.50
C SER A 137 10.02 22.43 23.21
N MET A 138 9.88 21.21 22.69
CA MET A 138 8.62 20.49 22.59
C MET A 138 8.73 19.21 23.40
N ASP A 139 7.80 19.00 24.32
CA ASP A 139 7.70 17.77 25.09
C ASP A 139 6.67 16.84 24.46
N LEU A 140 7.15 15.68 24.04
CA LEU A 140 6.33 14.65 23.43
C LEU A 140 5.96 13.62 24.49
N ARG A 141 4.67 13.43 24.74
CA ARG A 141 4.22 12.44 25.72
C ARG A 141 4.41 11.03 25.17
N SER A 142 5.22 10.22 25.85
CA SER A 142 5.61 8.89 25.35
C SER A 142 4.42 7.95 25.15
N ASP A 143 3.35 8.08 25.94
CA ASP A 143 2.11 7.29 25.82
C ASP A 143 1.26 7.65 24.59
N SER A 144 1.43 8.86 24.08
CA SER A 144 0.70 9.40 22.94
C SER A 144 1.49 9.24 21.64
N MET A 145 2.78 8.92 21.74
CA MET A 145 3.69 8.68 20.61
C MET A 145 3.42 7.31 19.97
N VAL A 146 2.21 7.15 19.43
CA VAL A 146 1.74 5.96 18.73
C VAL A 146 1.14 6.35 17.38
N THR A 147 1.20 5.44 16.41
CA THR A 147 0.42 5.57 15.17
C THR A 147 -1.07 5.43 15.47
N GLU A 148 -1.92 5.78 14.52
CA GLU A 148 -3.38 5.52 14.62
C GLU A 148 -3.70 4.03 14.79
N GLN A 149 -2.75 3.16 14.41
CA GLN A 149 -2.81 1.72 14.53
C GLN A 149 -2.23 1.22 15.87
N GLY A 150 -1.83 2.12 16.78
CA GLY A 150 -1.34 1.79 18.12
C GLY A 150 0.12 1.37 18.18
N VAL A 151 0.92 1.65 17.15
CA VAL A 151 2.34 1.25 17.12
C VAL A 151 3.23 2.39 17.63
N ASP A 152 4.12 2.08 18.58
CA ASP A 152 5.09 3.03 19.14
C ASP A 152 5.91 3.75 18.07
N VAL A 153 5.95 5.08 18.20
CA VAL A 153 6.70 5.99 17.34
C VAL A 153 7.98 6.41 18.05
N ARG A 154 9.10 6.37 17.34
CA ARG A 154 10.38 6.90 17.78
C ARG A 154 10.72 8.15 17.01
N VAL A 155 11.27 9.14 17.72
CA VAL A 155 11.69 10.41 17.13
C VAL A 155 13.20 10.54 17.28
N LYS A 156 13.87 10.98 16.22
CA LYS A 156 15.30 11.33 16.22
C LYS A 156 15.51 12.62 15.43
N SER A 157 16.48 13.44 15.84
CA SER A 157 16.94 14.56 15.02
C SER A 157 17.87 14.06 13.93
N THR A 158 17.66 14.52 12.69
CA THR A 158 18.60 14.35 11.57
C THR A 158 19.50 15.57 11.39
N THR A 159 19.22 16.66 12.12
CA THR A 159 20.02 17.90 12.15
C THR A 159 20.42 18.23 13.61
N PRO A 160 21.28 17.40 14.24
CA PRO A 160 21.59 17.51 15.67
C PRO A 160 22.23 18.85 16.08
N ASN A 161 22.87 19.55 15.14
CA ASN A 161 23.44 20.89 15.37
C ASN A 161 22.37 21.99 15.53
N VAL A 162 21.14 21.76 15.05
CA VAL A 162 20.03 22.72 15.12
C VAL A 162 19.04 22.33 16.22
N CYS A 163 18.75 21.03 16.36
CA CYS A 163 17.87 20.52 17.39
C CYS A 163 18.28 19.14 17.86
N THR A 164 18.09 18.85 19.15
CA THR A 164 18.41 17.56 19.77
C THR A 164 17.15 16.88 20.29
N VAL A 165 17.19 15.56 20.40
CA VAL A 165 16.09 14.76 20.96
C VAL A 165 16.62 13.98 22.15
N ALA A 166 16.05 14.21 23.32
CA ALA A 166 16.35 13.49 24.55
C ALA A 166 15.16 12.63 24.94
N ARG A 167 15.35 11.30 24.94
CA ARG A 167 14.28 10.35 25.30
C ARG A 167 14.23 10.15 26.81
N GLY A 168 13.08 10.45 27.40
CA GLY A 168 12.76 10.12 28.78
C GLY A 168 11.74 8.98 28.88
N LYS A 169 11.46 8.55 30.12
CA LYS A 169 10.48 7.49 30.41
C LYS A 169 9.05 7.95 30.15
N VAL A 170 8.71 9.19 30.50
CA VAL A 170 7.36 9.77 30.38
C VAL A 170 7.27 10.75 29.22
N THR A 171 8.34 11.52 28.99
CA THR A 171 8.41 12.53 27.94
C THR A 171 9.67 12.35 27.11
N THR A 172 9.55 12.54 25.80
CA THR A 172 10.68 12.74 24.88
C THR A 172 10.75 14.23 24.56
N THR A 173 11.86 14.90 24.90
CA THR A 173 12.01 16.33 24.71
C THR A 173 12.79 16.62 23.44
N VAL A 174 12.24 17.46 22.56
CA VAL A 174 12.94 18.05 21.43
C VAL A 174 13.38 19.46 21.82
N ARG A 175 14.69 19.72 21.80
CA ARG A 175 15.26 21.04 22.12
C ARG A 175 15.77 21.72 20.87
N PHE A 176 15.36 22.97 20.63
CA PHE A 176 15.81 23.77 19.48
C PHE A 176 17.01 24.62 19.90
N ALA A 177 18.21 24.18 19.57
CA ALA A 177 19.45 24.69 20.14
C ALA A 177 20.09 25.84 19.33
N ALA A 178 19.91 25.86 18.00
CA ALA A 178 20.53 26.86 17.13
C ALA A 178 19.57 27.30 16.02
N ARG A 179 19.86 28.44 15.39
CA ARG A 179 19.13 28.89 14.19
C ARG A 179 19.35 27.94 13.02
N GLY A 180 18.33 27.77 12.19
CA GLY A 180 18.39 26.93 10.99
C GLY A 180 17.16 26.05 10.82
N THR A 181 17.28 25.02 9.98
CA THR A 181 16.21 24.03 9.79
C THR A 181 16.45 22.84 10.71
N CYS A 182 15.53 22.62 11.64
CA CYS A 182 15.50 21.39 12.45
C CYS A 182 14.70 20.34 11.70
N THR A 183 15.27 19.18 11.38
CA THR A 183 14.54 18.03 10.81
C THR A 183 14.56 16.88 11.80
N LEU A 184 13.37 16.33 12.05
CA LEU A 184 13.18 15.13 12.85
C LEU A 184 12.68 13.99 11.97
N ARG A 185 13.26 12.82 12.17
CA ARG A 185 12.76 11.56 11.62
C ARG A 185 11.88 10.86 12.64
N LEU A 186 10.66 10.55 12.23
CA LEU A 186 9.69 9.75 12.96
C LEU A 186 9.68 8.34 12.39
N THR A 187 9.67 7.33 13.25
CA THR A 187 9.72 5.94 12.83
C THR A 187 8.82 5.06 13.68
N ALA A 188 7.93 4.30 13.05
CA ALA A 188 7.19 3.21 13.68
C ALA A 188 7.55 1.90 12.99
N LYS A 189 7.61 0.79 13.75
CA LYS A 189 7.91 -0.52 13.18
C LYS A 189 6.74 -1.01 12.33
N GLY A 190 7.04 -1.79 11.29
CA GLY A 190 6.01 -2.58 10.60
C GLY A 190 5.79 -3.92 11.29
N ASP A 191 4.75 -4.61 10.86
CA ASP A 191 4.42 -5.97 11.25
C ASP A 191 3.82 -6.75 10.06
N ALA A 192 3.08 -7.84 10.32
CA ALA A 192 2.44 -8.65 9.30
C ALA A 192 1.25 -7.97 8.59
N VAL A 193 0.77 -6.84 9.12
CA VAL A 193 -0.40 -6.10 8.62
C VAL A 193 0.00 -4.71 8.12
N PHE A 194 0.97 -4.06 8.76
CA PHE A 194 1.35 -2.68 8.49
C PHE A 194 2.79 -2.54 8.01
N LYS A 195 2.99 -1.67 7.03
CA LYS A 195 4.33 -1.24 6.59
C LYS A 195 5.05 -0.50 7.70
N PRO A 196 6.39 -0.59 7.79
CA PRO A 196 7.13 0.33 8.64
C PRO A 196 6.87 1.77 8.21
N LEU A 197 6.69 2.65 9.19
CA LEU A 197 6.52 4.07 8.94
C LEU A 197 7.85 4.78 9.10
N VAL A 198 8.23 5.57 8.10
CA VAL A 198 9.31 6.56 8.20
C VAL A 198 8.81 7.85 7.59
N THR A 199 8.81 8.92 8.38
CA THR A 199 8.46 10.25 7.88
C THR A 199 9.36 11.31 8.50
N GLU A 200 9.48 12.45 7.83
CA GLU A 200 10.29 13.57 8.30
C GLU A 200 9.41 14.80 8.50
N VAL A 201 9.68 15.51 9.60
CA VAL A 201 9.07 16.80 9.93
C VAL A 201 10.18 17.82 10.13
N SER A 202 10.00 19.02 9.59
CA SER A 202 10.97 20.09 9.66
C SER A 202 10.40 21.34 10.31
N TYR A 203 11.24 22.09 11.03
CA TYR A 203 10.89 23.34 11.70
C TYR A 203 11.91 24.43 11.35
N LYS A 204 11.43 25.66 11.22
CA LYS A 204 12.28 26.84 11.02
C LYS A 204 12.65 27.42 12.38
N VAL A 205 13.89 27.28 12.80
CA VAL A 205 14.38 27.77 14.10
C VAL A 205 15.00 29.17 13.94
N GLY A 206 14.44 30.18 14.61
CA GLY A 206 14.81 31.60 14.47
C GLY A 206 14.83 32.39 15.76
#